data_AF-A0A661TJL9-F1
#
_entry.id   AF-A0A661TJL9-F1
#
_cell.length_a   1.000
_cell.length_b   1.000
_cell.length_c   1.000
_cell.angle_alpha   90.00
_cell.angle_beta   90.00
_cell.angle_gamma   90.00
#
_symmetry.space_group_name_H-M   'P 1'
#
loop_
_entity.id
_entity.type
_entity.pdbx_description
1 polymer ?
#
loop_
_entity_poly.entity_id
_entity_poly.type
_entity_poly.pdbx_seq_one_letter_code
_entity_poly.pdbx_strand_id
1 'polypeptide(L)'
;MGYSTVVLAGRRYTMLKLREYQKDCLTAIAKAKEDAITRQLVSLPTGTGKTVIFCHLARKFKQVLVLAHRDELCQQAQDKFLMVNPEAEGKIGWVKAERNEVDKPIIIGSVQTITRPNRLEQLPHFDLIITDEAHHAVADSYLRIYDTILNGNLHVGFTATPNRADNEGLGKVFERVVFEKTIKEMIEGGWLCNLEGKRITTDVSLDNVHTAIGDFNKRELTAAINTANRNQLIVKSWLELANERKTLAFTVDIQHAHDLSETFTNHGIRASPISGKTPMDERHGLIEKFHSGDIQVLCNCNLLTEGFDAPSVDCILLARPTQSQGLYIQMVGRGTRPYPEKENCLILDVVDNTTRHELRQFADLGLEPEEEEEERPFGTAPTGEKDRFNDYGIGNKLYSEDANILGRMAKYDWNRLDSDTFKLYLGDGYIKIGLRRDKKGYYAYFKPGGEDLQFITSRDSKYNLSWAIGIAEDFAFEHTKGKTTLIDKNASWKNDTATWRQKQQLDDLGIDYDWDVTKGEAAKLIDIGYHQQNQKGGRA
;
A
#
# COMPACT_ATOMS: atom_id res chain seq x y z
N MET A 1 0.25 -20.96 23.28
CA MET A 1 1.68 -21.08 22.90
C MET A 1 2.05 -19.74 22.32
N GLY A 2 2.82 -18.95 23.08
CA GLY A 2 2.97 -17.51 22.88
C GLY A 2 4.05 -17.12 21.88
N TYR A 3 4.00 -15.85 21.49
CA TYR A 3 5.01 -15.13 20.72
C TYR A 3 6.44 -15.52 21.09
N SER A 4 7.19 -16.03 20.12
CA SER A 4 8.63 -16.21 20.25
C SER A 4 9.29 -14.83 20.17
N THR A 5 9.47 -14.19 21.33
CA THR A 5 10.33 -13.02 21.44
C THR A 5 11.77 -13.49 21.42
N VAL A 6 12.53 -13.14 20.39
CA VAL A 6 13.96 -13.44 20.34
C VAL A 6 14.71 -12.23 20.89
N VAL A 7 15.56 -12.45 21.89
CA VAL A 7 16.47 -11.42 22.40
C VAL A 7 17.82 -11.60 21.73
N LEU A 8 18.23 -10.66 20.88
CA LEU A 8 19.57 -10.63 20.28
C LEU A 8 20.25 -9.32 20.64
N ALA A 9 21.48 -9.38 21.15
CA ALA A 9 22.28 -8.21 21.54
C ALA A 9 21.51 -7.20 22.44
N GLY A 10 20.66 -7.69 23.34
CA GLY A 10 19.85 -6.87 24.24
C GLY A 10 18.57 -6.26 23.63
N ARG A 11 18.28 -6.51 22.35
CA ARG A 11 17.06 -6.05 21.66
C ARG A 11 16.03 -7.18 21.55
N ARG A 12 14.76 -6.88 21.88
CA ARG A 12 13.62 -7.79 21.71
C ARG A 12 13.04 -7.66 20.30
N TYR A 13 13.00 -8.77 19.57
CA TYR A 13 12.37 -8.88 18.26
C TYR A 13 11.17 -9.81 18.32
N THR A 14 10.01 -9.34 17.87
CA THR A 14 8.81 -10.17 17.68
C THR A 14 8.88 -10.78 16.28
N MET A 15 8.98 -12.11 16.17
CA MET A 15 8.99 -12.77 14.85
C MET A 15 7.63 -12.61 14.16
N LEU A 16 7.68 -12.16 12.91
CA LEU A 16 6.49 -12.01 12.07
C LEU A 16 5.86 -13.37 11.74
N LYS A 17 4.55 -13.49 11.95
CA LYS A 17 3.77 -14.65 11.55
C LYS A 17 3.33 -14.46 10.10
N LEU A 18 3.50 -15.51 9.30
CA LEU A 18 3.04 -15.52 7.92
C LEU A 18 1.52 -15.66 7.88
N ARG A 19 0.89 -14.91 6.97
CA ARG A 19 -0.51 -15.10 6.59
C ARG A 19 -0.68 -16.45 5.86
N GLU A 20 -1.89 -17.00 5.84
CA GLU A 20 -2.13 -18.33 5.25
C GLU A 20 -1.67 -18.41 3.79
N TYR A 21 -2.09 -17.48 2.92
CA TYR A 21 -1.63 -17.48 1.51
C TYR A 21 -0.11 -17.32 1.37
N GLN A 22 0.56 -16.69 2.33
CA GLN A 22 2.02 -16.55 2.31
C GLN A 22 2.70 -17.89 2.66
N LYS A 23 2.10 -18.68 3.56
CA LYS A 23 2.54 -20.06 3.83
C LYS A 23 2.29 -20.96 2.64
N ASP A 24 1.13 -20.83 1.99
CA ASP A 24 0.79 -21.58 0.78
C ASP A 24 1.79 -21.27 -0.34
N CYS A 25 2.14 -19.99 -0.51
CA CYS A 25 3.16 -19.56 -1.45
C CYS A 25 4.53 -20.21 -1.18
N LEU A 26 5.00 -20.21 0.07
CA LEU A 26 6.27 -20.86 0.42
C LEU A 26 6.23 -22.38 0.23
N THR A 27 5.07 -23.00 0.47
CA THR A 27 4.86 -24.43 0.22
C THR A 27 4.89 -24.74 -1.26
N ALA A 28 4.26 -23.92 -2.09
CA ALA A 28 4.26 -24.05 -3.55
C ALA A 28 5.68 -23.91 -4.12
N ILE A 29 6.46 -22.94 -3.64
CA ILE A 29 7.87 -22.76 -4.02
C ILE A 29 8.71 -24.00 -3.68
N ALA A 30 8.52 -24.54 -2.47
CA ALA A 30 9.23 -25.73 -2.01
C ALA A 30 8.88 -26.96 -2.86
N LYS A 31 7.58 -27.20 -3.11
CA LYS A 31 7.11 -28.30 -3.95
C LYS A 31 7.62 -28.19 -5.39
N ALA A 32 7.56 -27.01 -6.00
CA ALA A 32 8.10 -26.80 -7.34
C ALA A 32 9.61 -27.07 -7.40
N LYS A 33 10.36 -26.75 -6.34
CA LYS A 33 11.78 -27.08 -6.24
C LYS A 33 12.01 -28.59 -6.16
N GLU A 34 11.18 -29.32 -5.42
CA GLU A 34 11.21 -30.80 -5.37
C GLU A 34 10.92 -31.41 -6.74
N ASP A 35 10.03 -30.80 -7.52
CA ASP A 35 9.74 -31.15 -8.92
C ASP A 35 10.84 -30.69 -9.92
N ALA A 36 12.03 -30.32 -9.42
CA ALA A 36 13.18 -29.84 -10.18
C ALA A 36 12.96 -28.53 -10.98
N ILE A 37 11.92 -27.76 -10.66
CA ILE A 37 11.68 -26.43 -11.25
C ILE A 37 12.50 -25.41 -10.47
N THR A 38 13.59 -24.94 -11.07
CA THR A 38 14.54 -24.04 -10.39
C THR A 38 14.29 -22.57 -10.69
N ARG A 39 13.64 -22.21 -11.80
CA ARG A 39 13.30 -20.82 -12.14
C ARG A 39 11.80 -20.61 -12.01
N GLN A 40 11.37 -20.06 -10.89
CA GLN A 40 9.99 -19.98 -10.47
C GLN A 40 9.49 -18.53 -10.46
N LEU A 41 8.24 -18.31 -10.84
CA LEU A 41 7.58 -17.01 -10.78
C LEU A 41 6.41 -17.04 -9.78
N VAL A 42 6.36 -16.03 -8.92
CA VAL A 42 5.26 -15.77 -7.98
C VAL A 42 4.55 -14.49 -8.41
N SER A 43 3.25 -14.61 -8.67
CA SER A 43 2.38 -13.49 -9.02
C SER A 43 1.50 -13.12 -7.83
N LEU A 44 1.75 -11.96 -7.24
CA LEU A 44 1.03 -11.47 -6.07
C LEU A 44 0.81 -9.95 -6.17
N PRO A 45 -0.43 -9.46 -5.94
CA PRO A 45 -0.74 -8.04 -6.02
C PRO A 45 0.12 -7.20 -5.08
N THR A 46 0.28 -5.93 -5.40
CA THR A 46 0.89 -4.97 -4.46
C THR A 46 0.05 -4.90 -3.18
N GLY A 47 0.72 -4.70 -2.03
CA GLY A 47 0.07 -4.68 -0.71
C GLY A 47 -0.03 -6.05 -0.02
N THR A 48 0.31 -7.15 -0.71
CA THR A 48 0.24 -8.52 -0.16
C THR A 48 1.51 -8.98 0.57
N GLY A 49 2.49 -8.10 0.75
CA GLY A 49 3.70 -8.43 1.50
C GLY A 49 4.67 -9.39 0.80
N LYS A 50 4.86 -9.27 -0.52
CA LYS A 50 5.87 -10.03 -1.29
C LYS A 50 7.25 -10.05 -0.62
N THR A 51 7.69 -8.90 -0.12
CA THR A 51 8.98 -8.79 0.62
C THR A 51 9.06 -9.71 1.83
N VAL A 52 7.94 -9.90 2.55
CA VAL A 52 7.86 -10.76 3.74
C VAL A 52 8.10 -12.21 3.34
N ILE A 53 7.44 -12.65 2.26
CA ILE A 53 7.55 -14.01 1.73
C ILE A 53 8.99 -14.31 1.38
N PHE A 54 9.65 -13.47 0.59
CA PHE A 54 11.02 -13.76 0.19
C PHE A 54 12.02 -13.63 1.34
N CYS A 55 11.78 -12.76 2.34
CA CYS A 55 12.61 -12.72 3.55
C CYS A 55 12.51 -14.03 4.33
N HIS A 56 11.31 -14.61 4.45
CA HIS A 56 11.11 -15.92 5.07
C HIS A 56 11.71 -17.06 4.25
N LEU A 57 11.62 -16.99 2.91
CA LEU A 57 12.25 -17.96 2.02
C LEU A 57 13.76 -17.97 2.20
N ALA A 58 14.39 -16.79 2.18
CA ALA A 58 15.83 -16.60 2.29
C ALA A 58 16.45 -17.19 3.57
N ARG A 59 15.69 -17.28 4.68
CA ARG A 59 16.14 -17.94 5.92
C ARG A 59 16.51 -19.41 5.74
N LYS A 60 16.01 -20.07 4.69
CA LYS A 60 16.26 -21.49 4.42
C LYS A 60 17.56 -21.73 3.63
N PHE A 61 18.28 -20.67 3.26
CA PHE A 61 19.44 -20.71 2.37
C PHE A 61 20.64 -19.99 3.00
N LYS A 62 21.86 -20.38 2.61
CA LYS A 62 23.10 -19.83 3.20
C LYS A 62 23.61 -18.62 2.41
N GLN A 63 23.61 -18.71 1.09
CA GLN A 63 24.00 -17.64 0.19
C GLN A 63 22.79 -17.15 -0.60
N VAL A 64 22.40 -15.89 -0.40
CA VAL A 64 21.19 -15.31 -0.99
C VAL A 64 21.52 -14.02 -1.71
N LEU A 65 21.04 -13.89 -2.95
CA LEU A 65 21.03 -12.62 -3.68
C LEU A 65 19.60 -12.09 -3.80
N VAL A 66 19.39 -10.83 -3.47
CA VAL A 66 18.14 -10.12 -3.70
C VAL A 66 18.40 -8.99 -4.70
N LEU A 67 17.87 -9.16 -5.90
CA LEU A 67 17.90 -8.16 -6.97
C LEU A 67 16.71 -7.22 -6.81
N ALA A 68 17.00 -5.94 -6.61
CA ALA A 68 15.99 -4.89 -6.57
C ALA A 68 16.27 -3.85 -7.66
N HIS A 69 15.19 -3.31 -8.24
CA HIS A 69 15.30 -2.33 -9.33
C HIS A 69 15.49 -0.89 -8.83
N ARG A 70 15.09 -0.59 -7.58
CA ARG A 70 15.14 0.76 -7.01
C ARG A 70 15.85 0.82 -5.67
N ASP A 71 16.45 1.97 -5.44
CA ASP A 71 17.27 2.28 -4.28
C ASP A 71 16.50 2.21 -2.95
N GLU A 72 15.28 2.71 -2.94
CA GLU A 72 14.38 2.71 -1.80
C GLU A 72 13.91 1.29 -1.42
N LEU A 73 13.78 0.40 -2.42
CA LEU A 73 13.40 -0.99 -2.22
C LEU A 73 14.48 -1.78 -1.49
N CYS A 74 15.76 -1.49 -1.75
CA CYS A 74 16.86 -2.17 -1.07
C CYS A 74 16.85 -1.92 0.45
N GLN A 75 16.59 -0.68 0.88
CA GLN A 75 16.55 -0.33 2.32
C GLN A 75 15.34 -0.96 3.00
N GLN A 76 14.19 -0.91 2.35
CA GLN A 76 12.98 -1.58 2.85
C GLN A 76 13.15 -3.09 2.93
N ALA A 77 13.85 -3.70 1.97
CA ALA A 77 14.18 -5.11 2.01
C ALA A 77 15.08 -5.42 3.21
N GLN A 78 16.15 -4.66 3.45
CA GLN A 78 17.01 -4.83 4.63
C GLN A 78 16.20 -4.74 5.93
N ASP A 79 15.40 -3.69 6.10
CA ASP A 79 14.62 -3.48 7.33
C ASP A 79 13.65 -4.64 7.57
N LYS A 80 12.97 -5.13 6.52
CA LYS A 80 12.08 -6.29 6.60
C LYS A 80 12.84 -7.59 6.85
N PHE A 81 14.03 -7.76 6.26
CA PHE A 81 14.91 -8.90 6.52
C PHE A 81 15.28 -8.98 7.99
N LEU A 82 15.65 -7.86 8.61
CA LEU A 82 15.99 -7.80 10.03
C LEU A 82 14.77 -8.02 10.94
N MET A 83 13.58 -7.65 10.50
CA MET A 83 12.33 -7.96 11.24
C MET A 83 11.98 -9.46 11.18
N VAL A 84 12.16 -10.09 10.02
CA VAL A 84 11.85 -11.51 9.79
C VAL A 84 12.95 -12.44 10.30
N ASN A 85 14.20 -12.01 10.21
CA ASN A 85 15.41 -12.72 10.60
C ASN A 85 16.38 -11.77 11.34
N PRO A 86 16.12 -11.47 12.62
CA PRO A 86 17.00 -10.61 13.41
C PRO A 86 18.47 -11.09 13.47
N GLU A 87 18.70 -12.40 13.34
CA GLU A 87 20.05 -12.99 13.29
C GLU A 87 20.83 -12.67 12.00
N ALA A 88 20.19 -12.01 11.04
CA ALA A 88 20.84 -11.46 9.84
C ALA A 88 21.53 -10.12 10.10
N GLU A 89 21.40 -9.52 11.30
CA GLU A 89 22.12 -8.29 11.66
C GLU A 89 23.65 -8.50 11.47
N GLY A 90 24.29 -7.63 10.67
CA GLY A 90 25.70 -7.74 10.29
C GLY A 90 26.03 -8.76 9.17
N LYS A 91 25.05 -9.53 8.71
CA LYS A 91 25.16 -10.55 7.64
C LYS A 91 24.59 -10.10 6.29
N ILE A 92 24.03 -8.88 6.21
CA ILE A 92 23.48 -8.30 4.99
C ILE A 92 24.52 -7.36 4.38
N GLY A 93 24.89 -7.61 3.13
CA GLY A 93 25.79 -6.79 2.32
C GLY A 93 25.06 -6.05 1.21
N TRP A 94 25.61 -4.90 0.84
CA TRP A 94 25.10 -4.03 -0.21
C TRP A 94 26.01 -3.98 -1.43
N VAL A 95 25.44 -4.25 -2.60
CA VAL A 95 26.07 -3.98 -3.90
C VAL A 95 25.28 -2.87 -4.60
N LYS A 96 25.66 -1.63 -4.29
CA LYS A 96 24.92 -0.43 -4.71
C LYS A 96 25.85 0.78 -4.73
N ALA A 97 25.81 1.55 -5.82
CA ALA A 97 26.64 2.73 -6.01
C ALA A 97 28.13 2.39 -5.70
N GLU A 98 28.74 3.09 -4.74
CA GLU A 98 30.11 2.82 -4.33
C GLU A 98 30.26 1.55 -3.46
N ARG A 99 29.21 1.11 -2.75
CA ARG A 99 29.26 -0.06 -1.85
C ARG A 99 29.40 -1.37 -2.61
N ASN A 100 30.22 -2.29 -2.09
CA ASN A 100 30.53 -3.59 -2.70
C ASN A 100 30.75 -4.72 -1.68
N GLU A 101 29.77 -4.97 -0.83
CA GLU A 101 29.91 -5.90 0.31
C GLU A 101 29.54 -7.33 -0.11
N VAL A 102 30.31 -7.90 -1.03
CA VAL A 102 30.08 -9.24 -1.62
C VAL A 102 30.52 -10.40 -0.72
N ASP A 103 31.18 -10.10 0.41
CA ASP A 103 31.63 -11.07 1.42
C ASP A 103 30.49 -11.55 2.35
N LYS A 104 29.31 -10.94 2.24
CA LYS A 104 28.18 -11.20 3.12
C LYS A 104 27.28 -12.33 2.58
N PRO A 105 26.70 -13.17 3.46
CA PRO A 105 25.85 -14.29 3.05
C PRO A 105 24.51 -13.86 2.44
N ILE A 106 24.03 -12.65 2.74
CA ILE A 106 22.84 -12.08 2.14
C ILE A 106 23.24 -10.81 1.41
N ILE A 107 23.14 -10.78 0.09
CA ILE A 107 23.48 -9.62 -0.73
C ILE A 107 22.20 -8.99 -1.24
N ILE A 108 22.02 -7.69 -0.98
CA ILE A 108 20.98 -6.88 -1.59
C ILE A 108 21.65 -5.97 -2.62
N GLY A 109 21.24 -6.12 -3.88
CA GLY A 109 21.94 -5.51 -5.01
C GLY A 109 21.03 -4.76 -5.96
N SER A 110 21.49 -3.57 -6.36
CA SER A 110 20.90 -2.85 -7.49
C SER A 110 21.38 -3.49 -8.79
N VAL A 111 20.44 -3.83 -9.67
CA VAL A 111 20.72 -4.44 -10.99
C VAL A 111 21.70 -3.57 -11.80
N GLN A 112 21.55 -2.25 -11.76
CA GLN A 112 22.42 -1.32 -12.47
C GLN A 112 23.86 -1.31 -11.92
N THR A 113 24.03 -1.58 -10.62
CA THR A 113 25.37 -1.63 -10.02
C THR A 113 26.01 -2.99 -10.27
N ILE A 114 25.26 -4.08 -10.11
CA ILE A 114 25.74 -5.44 -10.32
C ILE A 114 26.18 -5.67 -11.78
N THR A 115 25.45 -5.12 -12.76
CA THR A 115 25.74 -5.30 -14.20
C THR A 115 27.07 -4.72 -14.67
N ARG A 116 27.78 -3.96 -13.85
CA ARG A 116 29.12 -3.49 -14.17
C ARG A 116 30.07 -4.70 -14.22
N PRO A 117 30.87 -4.89 -15.29
CA PRO A 117 31.65 -6.12 -15.50
C PRO A 117 32.50 -6.53 -14.28
N ASN A 118 33.24 -5.57 -13.74
CA ASN A 118 34.08 -5.72 -12.55
C ASN A 118 33.31 -6.04 -11.26
N ARG A 119 32.02 -5.70 -11.15
CA ARG A 119 31.17 -6.05 -10.00
C ARG A 119 30.56 -7.44 -10.16
N LEU A 120 30.12 -7.77 -11.38
CA LEU A 120 29.50 -9.04 -11.70
C LEU A 120 30.45 -10.22 -11.47
N GLU A 121 31.72 -10.08 -11.87
CA GLU A 121 32.78 -11.09 -11.68
C GLU A 121 33.13 -11.37 -10.20
N GLN A 122 32.83 -10.43 -9.31
CA GLN A 122 33.12 -10.55 -7.88
C GLN A 122 31.99 -11.20 -7.09
N LEU A 123 30.85 -11.48 -7.74
CA LEU A 123 29.73 -12.10 -7.04
C LEU A 123 30.06 -13.54 -6.63
N PRO A 124 29.75 -13.95 -5.40
CA PRO A 124 29.91 -15.33 -4.97
C PRO A 124 28.85 -16.23 -5.61
N HIS A 125 28.97 -17.53 -5.37
CA HIS A 125 27.91 -18.49 -5.65
C HIS A 125 26.71 -18.25 -4.71
N PHE A 126 25.48 -18.34 -5.25
CA PHE A 126 24.25 -18.18 -4.49
C PHE A 126 23.40 -19.44 -4.49
N ASP A 127 22.82 -19.81 -3.35
CA ASP A 127 21.87 -20.93 -3.28
C ASP A 127 20.45 -20.50 -3.70
N LEU A 128 20.16 -19.21 -3.52
CA LEU A 128 18.88 -18.58 -3.83
C LEU A 128 19.11 -17.20 -4.44
N ILE A 129 18.43 -16.95 -5.55
CA ILE A 129 18.34 -15.65 -6.19
C ILE A 129 16.87 -15.22 -6.15
N ILE A 130 16.62 -14.04 -5.60
CA ILE A 130 15.30 -13.41 -5.55
C ILE A 130 15.32 -12.22 -6.49
N THR A 131 14.36 -12.16 -7.41
CA THR A 131 14.13 -10.96 -8.24
C THR A 131 12.82 -10.31 -7.83
N ASP A 132 12.90 -9.13 -7.20
CA ASP A 132 11.72 -8.28 -6.98
C ASP A 132 11.39 -7.50 -8.27
N GLU A 133 10.11 -7.22 -8.49
CA GLU A 133 9.59 -6.65 -9.73
C GLU A 133 10.05 -7.42 -10.99
N ALA A 134 9.86 -8.75 -10.94
CA ALA A 134 10.33 -9.70 -11.94
C ALA A 134 9.78 -9.47 -13.36
N HIS A 135 8.80 -8.59 -13.55
CA HIS A 135 8.37 -8.16 -14.88
C HIS A 135 9.48 -7.42 -15.68
N HIS A 136 10.53 -6.95 -15.00
CA HIS A 136 11.75 -6.40 -15.62
C HIS A 136 12.82 -7.44 -15.98
N ALA A 137 12.65 -8.70 -15.57
CA ALA A 137 13.69 -9.74 -15.63
C ALA A 137 14.22 -10.02 -17.06
N VAL A 138 13.47 -9.65 -18.08
CA VAL A 138 13.81 -9.88 -19.50
C VAL A 138 14.66 -8.77 -20.13
N ALA A 139 14.93 -7.69 -19.39
CA ALA A 139 15.80 -6.63 -19.89
C ALA A 139 17.26 -7.13 -19.95
N ASP A 140 18.03 -6.64 -20.92
CA ASP A 140 19.43 -7.05 -21.16
C ASP A 140 20.33 -6.91 -19.92
N SER A 141 20.02 -5.97 -19.02
CA SER A 141 20.74 -5.85 -17.75
C SER A 141 20.49 -7.06 -16.84
N TYR A 142 19.25 -7.53 -16.72
CA TYR A 142 18.93 -8.69 -15.91
C TYR A 142 19.46 -9.98 -16.54
N LEU A 143 19.29 -10.16 -17.85
CA LEU A 143 19.77 -11.34 -18.57
C LEU A 143 21.27 -11.54 -18.39
N ARG A 144 22.08 -10.48 -18.51
CA ARG A 144 23.53 -10.54 -18.25
C ARG A 144 23.89 -11.03 -16.85
N ILE A 145 23.12 -10.64 -15.84
CA ILE A 145 23.32 -11.13 -14.47
C ILE A 145 23.04 -12.62 -14.44
N TYR A 146 21.86 -12.99 -14.93
CA TYR A 146 21.36 -14.36 -14.91
C TYR A 146 22.28 -15.34 -15.63
N ASP A 147 22.79 -14.99 -16.81
CA ASP A 147 23.73 -15.79 -17.60
C ASP A 147 25.00 -16.12 -16.80
N THR A 148 25.36 -15.30 -15.82
CA THR A 148 26.55 -15.50 -14.99
C THR A 148 26.25 -16.33 -13.73
N ILE A 149 25.07 -16.13 -13.11
CA ILE A 149 24.82 -16.62 -11.73
C ILE A 149 23.73 -17.69 -11.60
N LEU A 150 22.91 -17.96 -12.62
CA LEU A 150 21.77 -18.87 -12.50
C LEU A 150 22.13 -20.37 -12.48
N ASN A 151 23.41 -20.74 -12.56
CA ASN A 151 23.98 -22.10 -12.70
C ASN A 151 23.35 -23.22 -11.83
N GLY A 152 22.10 -23.62 -12.08
CA GLY A 152 21.33 -24.61 -11.30
C GLY A 152 20.74 -24.08 -9.99
N ASN A 153 20.83 -22.79 -9.73
CA ASN A 153 20.41 -22.17 -8.47
C ASN A 153 18.90 -21.94 -8.43
N LEU A 154 18.30 -21.97 -7.23
CA LEU A 154 16.89 -21.61 -7.11
C LEU A 154 16.74 -20.12 -7.39
N HIS A 155 15.97 -19.77 -8.41
CA HIS A 155 15.63 -18.41 -8.79
C HIS A 155 14.13 -18.20 -8.64
N VAL A 156 13.74 -17.25 -7.78
CA VAL A 156 12.34 -16.91 -7.54
C VAL A 156 12.09 -15.45 -7.89
N GLY A 157 11.28 -15.22 -8.91
CA GLY A 157 10.77 -13.91 -9.28
C GLY A 157 9.48 -13.57 -8.54
N PHE A 158 9.35 -12.34 -8.08
CA PHE A 158 8.11 -11.80 -7.50
C PHE A 158 7.60 -10.64 -8.36
N THR A 159 6.34 -10.67 -8.76
CA THR A 159 5.71 -9.62 -9.57
C THR A 159 4.24 -9.43 -9.19
N ALA A 160 3.65 -8.29 -9.52
CA ALA A 160 2.20 -8.09 -9.44
C ALA A 160 1.45 -8.61 -10.67
N THR A 161 2.16 -8.77 -11.79
CA THR A 161 1.57 -9.19 -13.06
C THR A 161 2.46 -10.23 -13.73
N PRO A 162 1.94 -11.45 -14.00
CA PRO A 162 2.69 -12.49 -14.69
C PRO A 162 2.69 -12.26 -16.20
N ASN A 163 1.63 -11.64 -16.73
CA ASN A 163 1.48 -11.39 -18.15
C ASN A 163 2.09 -10.01 -18.49
N ARG A 164 3.22 -10.00 -19.20
CA ARG A 164 3.43 -8.96 -20.21
C ARG A 164 2.49 -9.29 -21.38
N ALA A 165 2.18 -8.31 -22.21
CA ALA A 165 1.27 -8.46 -23.37
C ALA A 165 1.60 -9.67 -24.27
N ASP A 166 2.80 -10.23 -24.16
CA ASP A 166 3.28 -11.37 -24.91
C ASP A 166 3.78 -12.42 -23.91
N ASN A 167 2.94 -13.41 -23.56
CA ASN A 167 3.25 -14.52 -22.63
C ASN A 167 4.60 -15.23 -22.88
N GLU A 168 5.27 -14.97 -24.01
CA GLU A 168 6.62 -15.41 -24.33
C GLU A 168 7.75 -14.65 -23.58
N GLY A 169 7.49 -13.44 -23.08
CA GLY A 169 8.52 -12.58 -22.51
C GLY A 169 9.18 -13.18 -21.28
N LEU A 170 8.43 -13.33 -20.18
CA LEU A 170 8.96 -13.83 -18.91
C LEU A 170 9.34 -15.31 -18.95
N GLY A 171 8.76 -16.10 -19.87
CA GLY A 171 9.11 -17.51 -20.10
C GLY A 171 10.58 -17.73 -20.48
N LYS A 172 11.28 -16.69 -20.98
CA LYS A 172 12.73 -16.73 -21.23
C LYS A 172 13.54 -16.91 -19.94
N VAL A 173 13.04 -16.37 -18.83
CA VAL A 173 13.71 -16.38 -17.53
C VAL A 173 13.11 -17.42 -16.60
N PHE A 174 11.78 -17.47 -16.50
CA PHE A 174 11.07 -18.32 -15.55
C PHE A 174 10.39 -19.51 -16.24
N GLU A 175 10.51 -20.70 -15.66
CA GLU A 175 9.94 -21.94 -16.18
C GLU A 175 8.45 -22.07 -15.88
N ARG A 176 8.01 -21.59 -14.71
CA ARG A 176 6.63 -21.77 -14.25
C ARG A 176 6.18 -20.68 -13.28
N VAL A 177 4.93 -20.24 -13.43
CA VAL A 177 4.21 -19.53 -12.36
C VAL A 177 3.80 -20.56 -11.31
N VAL A 178 4.46 -20.56 -10.16
CA VAL A 178 4.26 -21.57 -9.10
C VAL A 178 3.19 -21.19 -8.10
N PHE A 179 2.88 -19.88 -8.00
CA PHE A 179 1.85 -19.36 -7.12
C PHE A 179 1.30 -18.06 -7.70
N GLU A 180 -0.02 -17.94 -7.73
CA GLU A 180 -0.73 -16.76 -8.22
C GLU A 180 -1.94 -16.45 -7.34
N LYS A 181 -2.15 -15.16 -7.07
CA LYS A 181 -3.42 -14.62 -6.55
C LYS A 181 -3.79 -13.36 -7.29
N THR A 182 -5.06 -13.17 -7.57
CA THR A 182 -5.62 -11.94 -8.17
C THR A 182 -5.90 -10.88 -7.12
N ILE A 183 -6.09 -9.61 -7.52
CA ILE A 183 -6.55 -8.56 -6.60
C ILE A 183 -7.89 -8.95 -5.97
N LYS A 184 -8.83 -9.47 -6.78
CA LYS A 184 -10.14 -9.96 -6.33
C LYS A 184 -9.99 -10.97 -5.19
N GLU A 185 -9.27 -12.07 -5.40
CA GLU A 185 -9.06 -13.09 -4.35
C GLU A 185 -8.45 -12.52 -3.06
N MET A 186 -7.57 -11.52 -3.19
CA MET A 186 -6.92 -10.89 -2.05
C MET A 186 -7.85 -9.93 -1.29
N ILE A 187 -8.79 -9.27 -1.98
CA ILE A 187 -9.88 -8.49 -1.37
C ILE A 187 -10.88 -9.44 -0.70
N GLU A 188 -11.34 -10.47 -1.41
CA GLU A 188 -12.29 -11.48 -0.88
C GLU A 188 -11.74 -12.20 0.36
N GLY A 189 -10.43 -12.43 0.39
CA GLY A 189 -9.71 -12.98 1.54
C GLY A 189 -9.49 -12.00 2.69
N GLY A 190 -9.87 -10.73 2.57
CA GLY A 190 -9.68 -9.68 3.57
C GLY A 190 -8.24 -9.23 3.76
N TRP A 191 -7.36 -9.51 2.79
CA TRP A 191 -5.94 -9.15 2.84
C TRP A 191 -5.63 -7.79 2.20
N LEU A 192 -6.55 -7.29 1.38
CA LEU A 192 -6.61 -5.96 0.78
C LEU A 192 -7.94 -5.30 1.12
N CYS A 193 -8.01 -3.97 1.10
CA CYS A 193 -9.27 -3.24 1.25
C CYS A 193 -10.09 -3.27 -0.05
N ASN A 194 -11.40 -3.05 0.08
CA ASN A 194 -12.29 -2.89 -1.06
C ASN A 194 -11.86 -1.73 -1.96
N LEU A 195 -12.23 -1.81 -3.23
CA LEU A 195 -12.02 -0.78 -4.23
C LEU A 195 -13.37 -0.26 -4.72
N GLU A 196 -13.47 1.04 -4.96
CA GLU A 196 -14.63 1.67 -5.58
C GLU A 196 -14.13 2.43 -6.81
N GLY A 197 -14.78 2.29 -7.97
CA GLY A 197 -14.34 2.91 -9.22
C GLY A 197 -15.28 4.05 -9.63
N LYS A 198 -14.74 5.22 -9.93
CA LYS A 198 -15.52 6.29 -10.59
C LYS A 198 -14.76 6.77 -11.81
N ARG A 199 -15.48 6.92 -12.92
CA ARG A 199 -14.92 7.32 -14.21
C ARG A 199 -15.13 8.81 -14.43
N ILE A 200 -14.04 9.49 -14.80
CA ILE A 200 -14.05 10.89 -15.22
C ILE A 200 -13.76 10.90 -16.72
N THR A 201 -14.81 11.05 -17.53
CA THR A 201 -14.67 11.11 -18.99
C THR A 201 -14.26 12.51 -19.43
N THR A 202 -13.29 12.59 -20.33
CA THR A 202 -12.84 13.86 -20.92
C THR A 202 -13.12 13.89 -22.44
N ASP A 203 -13.06 15.07 -23.03
CA ASP A 203 -13.19 15.28 -24.47
C ASP A 203 -11.85 15.10 -25.23
N VAL A 204 -10.74 14.86 -24.53
CA VAL A 204 -9.40 14.72 -25.13
C VAL A 204 -9.33 13.44 -25.98
N SER A 205 -8.84 13.57 -27.22
CA SER A 205 -8.62 12.43 -28.12
C SER A 205 -7.19 11.91 -28.06
N LEU A 206 -7.03 10.59 -27.92
CA LEU A 206 -5.74 9.89 -27.93
C LEU A 206 -5.42 9.22 -29.28
N ASP A 207 -6.28 9.34 -30.30
CA ASP A 207 -6.14 8.60 -31.58
C ASP A 207 -4.87 8.92 -32.38
N ASN A 208 -4.22 10.04 -32.04
CA ASN A 208 -2.96 10.49 -32.64
C ASN A 208 -1.73 10.21 -31.76
N VAL A 209 -1.91 9.53 -30.61
CA VAL A 209 -0.82 9.19 -29.69
C VAL A 209 -0.32 7.79 -29.99
N HIS A 210 0.94 7.67 -30.40
CA HIS A 210 1.51 6.38 -30.80
C HIS A 210 1.86 5.51 -29.59
N THR A 211 1.83 4.19 -29.77
CA THR A 211 2.37 3.21 -28.81
C THR A 211 3.89 3.08 -28.98
N ALA A 212 4.62 3.13 -27.87
CA ALA A 212 6.04 2.88 -27.75
C ALA A 212 6.32 1.91 -26.59
N ILE A 213 6.96 0.77 -26.89
CA ILE A 213 7.39 -0.23 -25.88
C ILE A 213 6.21 -0.72 -25.00
N GLY A 214 5.08 -1.08 -25.63
CA GLY A 214 3.93 -1.67 -24.96
C GLY A 214 3.07 -0.70 -24.12
N ASP A 215 3.29 0.62 -24.25
CA ASP A 215 2.44 1.68 -23.70
C ASP A 215 2.52 2.94 -24.59
N PHE A 216 1.85 4.04 -24.26
CA PHE A 216 1.91 5.27 -25.05
C PHE A 216 3.29 5.96 -25.07
N ASN A 217 3.59 6.63 -26.18
CA ASN A 217 4.67 7.59 -26.28
C ASN A 217 4.44 8.74 -25.29
N LYS A 218 5.31 8.83 -24.27
CA LYS A 218 5.16 9.79 -23.17
C LYS A 218 5.08 11.25 -23.62
N ARG A 219 5.83 11.64 -24.65
CA ARG A 219 5.86 13.04 -25.11
C ARG A 219 4.56 13.42 -25.80
N GLU A 220 4.10 12.55 -26.71
CA GLU A 220 2.84 12.74 -27.43
C GLU A 220 1.65 12.70 -26.47
N LEU A 221 1.64 11.75 -25.53
CA LEU A 221 0.58 11.63 -24.52
C LEU A 221 0.50 12.89 -23.65
N THR A 222 1.65 13.41 -23.18
CA THR A 222 1.68 14.63 -22.37
C THR A 222 1.12 15.83 -23.13
N ALA A 223 1.52 15.99 -24.41
CA ALA A 223 1.03 17.08 -25.24
C ALA A 223 -0.48 17.02 -25.48
N ALA A 224 -1.05 15.81 -25.52
CA ALA A 224 -2.49 15.61 -25.67
C ALA A 224 -3.27 15.91 -24.38
N ILE A 225 -2.79 15.42 -23.22
CA ILE A 225 -3.61 15.38 -22.00
C ILE A 225 -3.29 16.46 -20.97
N ASN A 226 -2.08 17.03 -20.95
CA ASN A 226 -1.73 18.03 -19.94
C ASN A 226 -2.26 19.41 -20.36
N THR A 227 -3.58 19.57 -20.33
CA THR A 227 -4.27 20.82 -20.68
C THR A 227 -4.94 21.42 -19.45
N ALA A 228 -5.03 22.75 -19.40
CA ALA A 228 -5.67 23.45 -18.29
C ALA A 228 -7.13 23.00 -18.09
N ASN A 229 -7.88 22.80 -19.17
CA ASN A 229 -9.28 22.36 -19.12
C ASN A 229 -9.41 20.96 -18.52
N ARG A 230 -8.57 20.00 -18.94
CA ARG A 230 -8.58 18.64 -18.39
C ARG A 230 -8.17 18.62 -16.93
N ASN A 231 -7.12 19.37 -16.56
CA ASN A 231 -6.69 19.45 -15.17
C ASN A 231 -7.76 20.09 -14.26
N GLN A 232 -8.44 21.13 -14.73
CA GLN A 232 -9.57 21.72 -13.99
C GLN A 232 -10.74 20.76 -13.84
N LEU A 233 -11.08 20.00 -14.88
CA LEU A 233 -12.12 18.97 -14.80
C LEU A 233 -11.77 17.92 -13.74
N ILE A 234 -10.53 17.39 -13.78
CA ILE A 234 -10.04 16.40 -12.81
C ILE A 234 -10.17 16.93 -11.37
N VAL A 235 -9.72 18.16 -11.12
CA VAL A 235 -9.77 18.74 -9.76
C VAL A 235 -11.21 18.96 -9.31
N LYS A 236 -12.11 19.42 -10.19
CA LYS A 236 -13.54 19.57 -9.85
C LYS A 236 -14.20 18.24 -9.55
N SER A 237 -14.00 17.22 -10.38
CA SER A 237 -14.51 15.87 -10.12
C SER A 237 -13.94 15.29 -8.83
N TRP A 238 -12.66 15.55 -8.53
CA TRP A 238 -12.05 15.14 -7.26
C TRP A 238 -12.68 15.84 -6.06
N LEU A 239 -12.97 17.15 -6.14
CA LEU A 239 -13.66 17.90 -5.08
C LEU A 239 -15.07 17.35 -4.82
N GLU A 240 -15.77 16.88 -5.85
CA GLU A 240 -17.11 16.31 -5.68
C GLU A 240 -17.08 14.90 -5.08
N LEU A 241 -16.10 14.07 -5.45
CA LEU A 241 -16.08 12.64 -5.14
C LEU A 241 -15.15 12.24 -3.99
N ALA A 242 -14.11 13.04 -3.72
CA ALA A 242 -12.95 12.62 -2.94
C ALA A 242 -12.38 13.73 -2.03
N ASN A 243 -13.09 14.84 -1.80
CA ASN A 243 -12.53 16.02 -1.11
C ASN A 243 -11.96 15.74 0.28
N GLU A 244 -12.45 14.74 1.01
CA GLU A 244 -11.95 14.38 2.35
C GLU A 244 -10.89 13.27 2.32
N ARG A 245 -10.64 12.70 1.13
CA ARG A 245 -9.76 11.55 0.94
C ARG A 245 -8.32 11.99 0.74
N LYS A 246 -7.40 11.13 1.17
CA LYS A 246 -5.96 11.28 0.98
C LYS A 246 -5.55 10.61 -0.32
N THR A 247 -5.12 11.43 -1.27
CA THR A 247 -5.02 11.01 -2.68
C THR A 247 -3.60 10.91 -3.17
N LEU A 248 -3.32 9.81 -3.85
CA LEU A 248 -2.13 9.66 -4.69
C LEU A 248 -2.52 9.83 -6.15
N ALA A 249 -2.02 10.88 -6.80
CA ALA A 249 -2.32 11.17 -8.19
C ALA A 249 -1.17 10.72 -9.10
N PHE A 250 -1.48 9.93 -10.13
CA PHE A 250 -0.54 9.43 -11.11
C PHE A 250 -0.64 10.23 -12.41
N THR A 251 0.45 10.89 -12.77
CA THR A 251 0.56 11.75 -13.95
C THR A 251 1.53 11.15 -14.98
N VAL A 252 1.50 11.68 -16.21
CA VAL A 252 2.28 11.13 -17.33
C VAL A 252 3.77 11.47 -17.22
N ASP A 253 4.06 12.73 -16.89
CA ASP A 253 5.39 13.29 -16.80
C ASP A 253 5.52 14.28 -15.63
N ILE A 254 6.72 14.86 -15.47
CA ILE A 254 7.01 15.75 -14.34
C ILE A 254 6.23 17.06 -14.46
N GLN A 255 6.09 17.61 -15.68
CA GLN A 255 5.39 18.89 -15.86
C GLN A 255 3.91 18.75 -15.52
N HIS A 256 3.26 17.66 -15.98
CA HIS A 256 1.87 17.36 -15.63
C HIS A 256 1.69 17.20 -14.10
N ALA A 257 2.66 16.61 -13.39
CA ALA A 257 2.61 16.55 -11.92
C ALA A 257 2.58 17.95 -11.27
N HIS A 258 3.39 18.89 -11.78
CA HIS A 258 3.40 20.27 -11.32
C HIS A 258 2.09 20.99 -11.66
N ASP A 259 1.64 20.93 -12.91
CA ASP A 259 0.46 21.66 -13.40
C ASP A 259 -0.82 21.18 -12.71
N LEU A 260 -0.95 19.86 -12.49
CA LEU A 260 -2.10 19.30 -11.78
C LEU A 260 -2.08 19.71 -10.29
N SER A 261 -0.91 19.66 -9.65
CA SER A 261 -0.75 20.08 -8.25
C SER A 261 -1.02 21.58 -8.07
N GLU A 262 -0.62 22.42 -9.02
CA GLU A 262 -0.94 23.85 -9.02
C GLU A 262 -2.44 24.06 -9.17
N THR A 263 -3.09 23.30 -10.05
CA THR A 263 -4.55 23.36 -10.22
C THR A 263 -5.29 23.00 -8.92
N PHE A 264 -4.86 21.97 -8.19
CA PHE A 264 -5.39 21.66 -6.85
C PHE A 264 -5.16 22.81 -5.85
N THR A 265 -3.95 23.36 -5.83
CA THR A 265 -3.58 24.44 -4.91
C THR A 265 -4.39 25.71 -5.15
N ASN A 266 -4.67 26.03 -6.41
CA ASN A 266 -5.54 27.15 -6.81
C ASN A 266 -7.00 26.97 -6.35
N HIS A 267 -7.43 25.74 -6.05
CA HIS A 267 -8.73 25.43 -5.43
C HIS A 267 -8.63 25.30 -3.90
N GLY A 268 -7.52 25.73 -3.28
CA GLY A 268 -7.33 25.69 -1.84
C GLY A 268 -6.94 24.31 -1.27
N ILE A 269 -6.65 23.33 -2.12
CA ILE A 269 -6.29 21.97 -1.70
C ILE A 269 -4.79 21.88 -1.45
N ARG A 270 -4.42 21.21 -0.36
CA ARG A 270 -3.02 20.98 0.02
C ARG A 270 -2.41 19.91 -0.88
N ALA A 271 -1.93 20.31 -2.05
CA ALA A 271 -1.32 19.42 -3.03
C ALA A 271 0.17 19.71 -3.22
N SER A 272 0.94 18.69 -3.58
CA SER A 272 2.35 18.86 -3.95
C SER A 272 2.76 17.92 -5.08
N PRO A 273 3.62 18.37 -6.02
CA PRO A 273 4.26 17.48 -6.98
C PRO A 273 5.46 16.75 -6.34
N ILE A 274 5.75 15.55 -6.82
CA ILE A 274 6.95 14.79 -6.45
C ILE A 274 7.44 13.94 -7.63
N SER A 275 8.76 13.90 -7.86
CA SER A 275 9.35 13.13 -8.95
C SER A 275 10.72 12.57 -8.61
N GLY A 276 11.24 11.70 -9.49
CA GLY A 276 12.62 11.21 -9.38
C GLY A 276 13.69 12.30 -9.47
N LYS A 277 13.35 13.50 -9.96
CA LYS A 277 14.25 14.67 -10.00
C LYS A 277 14.17 15.53 -8.73
N THR A 278 13.17 15.33 -7.87
CA THR A 278 13.08 16.03 -6.58
C THR A 278 14.30 15.64 -5.72
N PRO A 279 15.09 16.61 -5.21
CA PRO A 279 16.21 16.36 -4.31
C PRO A 279 15.84 15.44 -3.14
N MET A 280 16.78 14.63 -2.68
CA MET A 280 16.51 13.56 -1.71
C MET A 280 15.92 14.09 -0.39
N ASP A 281 16.48 15.17 0.16
CA ASP A 281 16.00 15.75 1.42
C ASP A 281 14.60 16.36 1.29
N GLU A 282 14.34 17.04 0.17
CA GLU A 282 13.02 17.59 -0.15
C GLU A 282 11.99 16.47 -0.33
N ARG A 283 12.35 15.40 -1.05
CA ARG A 283 11.51 14.23 -1.28
C ARG A 283 11.11 13.57 0.04
N HIS A 284 12.05 13.41 0.98
CA HIS A 284 11.74 12.90 2.31
C HIS A 284 10.76 13.80 3.06
N GLY A 285 10.99 15.12 3.05
CA GLY A 285 10.08 16.08 3.69
C GLY A 285 8.66 16.07 3.10
N LEU A 286 8.53 15.94 1.77
CA LEU A 286 7.22 15.82 1.11
C LEU A 286 6.50 14.51 1.49
N ILE A 287 7.23 13.39 1.54
CA ILE A 287 6.68 12.11 1.95
C ILE A 287 6.21 12.17 3.42
N GLU A 288 6.98 12.80 4.31
CA GLU A 288 6.60 12.98 5.71
C GLU A 288 5.34 13.85 5.87
N LYS A 289 5.29 14.99 5.19
CA LYS A 289 4.10 15.87 5.15
C LYS A 289 2.88 15.16 4.57
N PHE A 290 3.09 14.30 3.57
CA PHE A 290 2.01 13.46 3.08
C PHE A 290 1.58 12.49 4.17
N HIS A 291 2.49 11.78 4.85
CA HIS A 291 2.15 10.87 5.94
C HIS A 291 1.39 11.54 7.09
N SER A 292 1.80 12.73 7.55
CA SER A 292 1.12 13.49 8.61
C SER A 292 -0.27 13.98 8.20
N GLY A 293 -0.49 14.15 6.89
CA GLY A 293 -1.72 14.73 6.34
C GLY A 293 -1.62 16.23 6.12
N ASP A 294 -0.43 16.83 6.20
CA ASP A 294 -0.16 18.22 5.80
C ASP A 294 -0.27 18.41 4.29
N ILE A 295 0.03 17.35 3.52
CA ILE A 295 -0.29 17.23 2.10
C ILE A 295 -1.41 16.20 1.97
N GLN A 296 -2.46 16.59 1.28
CA GLN A 296 -3.63 15.75 1.01
C GLN A 296 -3.52 15.04 -0.34
N VAL A 297 -3.03 15.74 -1.37
CA VAL A 297 -2.88 15.20 -2.72
C VAL A 297 -1.40 15.21 -3.12
N LEU A 298 -0.84 14.03 -3.39
CA LEU A 298 0.53 13.90 -3.85
C LEU A 298 0.56 13.53 -5.34
N CYS A 299 0.88 14.50 -6.19
CA CYS A 299 0.96 14.33 -7.64
C CYS A 299 2.33 13.77 -8.03
N ASN A 300 2.38 12.55 -8.56
CA ASN A 300 3.64 11.88 -8.87
C ASN A 300 3.72 11.42 -10.33
N CYS A 301 4.95 11.32 -10.82
CA CYS A 301 5.27 10.74 -12.13
C CYS A 301 6.34 9.65 -11.96
N ASN A 302 5.97 8.38 -12.21
CA ASN A 302 6.84 7.19 -12.22
C ASN A 302 7.67 6.93 -10.95
N LEU A 303 7.50 7.74 -9.90
CA LEU A 303 8.27 7.62 -8.65
C LEU A 303 7.57 6.67 -7.69
N LEU A 304 6.28 6.88 -7.46
CA LEU A 304 5.52 6.18 -6.40
C LEU A 304 4.74 4.98 -6.94
N THR A 305 5.01 4.58 -8.19
CA THR A 305 4.47 3.36 -8.80
C THR A 305 5.03 2.11 -8.12
N GLU A 306 6.22 2.21 -7.52
CA GLU A 306 6.97 1.14 -6.84
C GLU A 306 7.60 1.66 -5.55
N GLY A 307 7.82 0.79 -4.57
CA GLY A 307 8.56 1.13 -3.34
C GLY A 307 7.93 2.18 -2.42
N PHE A 308 6.76 2.74 -2.75
CA PHE A 308 6.02 3.64 -1.86
C PHE A 308 5.06 2.87 -0.94
N ASP A 309 5.09 3.23 0.35
CA ASP A 309 4.32 2.57 1.41
C ASP A 309 3.55 3.58 2.26
N ALA A 310 2.35 3.95 1.81
CA ALA A 310 1.43 4.80 2.55
C ALA A 310 0.05 4.13 2.67
N PRO A 311 -0.14 3.24 3.67
CA PRO A 311 -1.42 2.54 3.88
C PRO A 311 -2.62 3.48 4.06
N SER A 312 -2.39 4.70 4.58
CA SER A 312 -3.42 5.73 4.78
C SER A 312 -4.00 6.31 3.49
N VAL A 313 -3.45 5.99 2.31
CA VAL A 313 -4.02 6.43 1.03
C VAL A 313 -5.32 5.69 0.80
N ASP A 314 -6.41 6.42 0.59
CA ASP A 314 -7.77 5.91 0.38
C ASP A 314 -8.41 6.47 -0.90
N CYS A 315 -7.61 7.16 -1.72
CA CYS A 315 -7.97 7.52 -3.08
C CYS A 315 -6.76 7.43 -4.03
N ILE A 316 -6.94 6.80 -5.18
CA ILE A 316 -6.00 6.78 -6.29
C ILE A 316 -6.61 7.56 -7.45
N LEU A 317 -5.93 8.62 -7.88
CA LEU A 317 -6.32 9.41 -9.05
C LEU A 317 -5.44 9.04 -10.24
N LEU A 318 -6.02 8.36 -11.23
CA LEU A 318 -5.34 7.96 -12.45
C LEU A 318 -5.50 9.03 -13.51
N ALA A 319 -4.71 10.12 -13.41
CA ALA A 319 -4.71 11.20 -14.39
C ALA A 319 -3.93 10.86 -15.68
N ARG A 320 -3.40 9.64 -15.77
CA ARG A 320 -2.62 9.08 -16.88
C ARG A 320 -3.37 7.88 -17.49
N PRO A 321 -3.71 7.94 -18.78
CA PRO A 321 -4.07 6.76 -19.56
C PRO A 321 -2.89 5.80 -19.72
N THR A 322 -3.16 4.50 -19.69
CA THR A 322 -2.15 3.44 -19.85
C THR A 322 -2.70 2.26 -20.64
N GLN A 323 -1.90 1.68 -21.52
CA GLN A 323 -2.19 0.38 -22.17
C GLN A 323 -1.63 -0.80 -21.36
N SER A 324 -0.73 -0.50 -20.42
CA SER A 324 -0.04 -1.49 -19.58
C SER A 324 -0.89 -1.92 -18.38
N GLN A 325 -1.32 -3.19 -18.38
CA GLN A 325 -2.01 -3.83 -17.25
C GLN A 325 -1.13 -3.83 -15.99
N GLY A 326 0.17 -4.08 -16.16
CA GLY A 326 1.16 -4.06 -15.07
C GLY A 326 1.20 -2.72 -14.36
N LEU A 327 1.31 -1.64 -15.13
CA LEU A 327 1.35 -0.29 -14.57
C LEU A 327 0.03 0.05 -13.88
N TYR A 328 -1.10 -0.29 -14.48
CA TYR A 328 -2.43 -0.06 -13.90
C TYR A 328 -2.57 -0.74 -12.53
N ILE A 329 -2.29 -2.05 -12.46
CA ILE A 329 -2.34 -2.85 -11.22
C ILE A 329 -1.36 -2.32 -10.17
N GLN A 330 -0.18 -1.88 -10.57
CA GLN A 330 0.79 -1.29 -9.64
C GLN A 330 0.30 0.03 -9.04
N MET A 331 -0.32 0.90 -9.84
CA MET A 331 -0.87 2.20 -9.39
C MET A 331 -2.04 1.99 -8.44
N VAL A 332 -3.04 1.21 -8.85
CA VAL A 332 -4.21 0.87 -8.02
C VAL A 332 -3.77 0.18 -6.73
N GLY A 333 -2.83 -0.75 -6.82
CA GLY A 333 -2.29 -1.49 -5.69
C GLY A 333 -1.57 -0.63 -4.63
N ARG A 334 -1.31 0.66 -4.88
CA ARG A 334 -0.83 1.57 -3.83
C ARG A 334 -1.93 1.92 -2.84
N GLY A 335 -3.18 1.91 -3.29
CA GLY A 335 -4.37 2.19 -2.50
C GLY A 335 -5.04 0.94 -1.91
N THR A 336 -4.60 -0.28 -2.19
CA THR A 336 -5.31 -1.50 -1.73
C THR A 336 -4.95 -1.94 -0.31
N ARG A 337 -3.99 -1.28 0.34
CA ARG A 337 -3.56 -1.68 1.69
C ARG A 337 -4.65 -1.37 2.73
N PRO A 338 -4.98 -2.31 3.63
CA PRO A 338 -5.85 -2.03 4.76
C PRO A 338 -5.26 -0.96 5.68
N TYR A 339 -6.13 -0.13 6.24
CA TYR A 339 -5.77 0.94 7.16
C TYR A 339 -6.91 1.19 8.15
N PRO A 340 -6.64 1.62 9.40
CA PRO A 340 -7.68 2.00 10.35
C PRO A 340 -8.59 3.08 9.77
N GLU A 341 -9.89 2.97 10.00
CA GLU A 341 -10.92 3.93 9.52
C GLU A 341 -11.10 4.01 8.01
N LYS A 342 -10.23 3.35 7.24
CA LYS A 342 -10.37 3.26 5.79
C LYS A 342 -11.35 2.15 5.43
N GLU A 343 -12.46 2.56 4.84
CA GLU A 343 -13.52 1.63 4.44
C GLU A 343 -13.24 1.00 3.09
N ASN A 344 -12.84 1.83 2.12
CA ASN A 344 -12.48 1.42 0.77
C ASN A 344 -11.33 2.31 0.24
N CYS A 345 -10.85 1.98 -0.95
CA CYS A 345 -10.04 2.89 -1.74
C CYS A 345 -10.79 3.29 -3.00
N LEU A 346 -11.02 4.58 -3.16
CA LEU A 346 -11.65 5.15 -4.34
C LEU A 346 -10.64 5.28 -5.49
N ILE A 347 -10.95 4.72 -6.64
CA ILE A 347 -10.18 4.82 -7.87
C ILE A 347 -10.91 5.82 -8.78
N LEU A 348 -10.33 7.00 -8.94
CA LEU A 348 -10.79 7.99 -9.92
C LEU A 348 -10.03 7.75 -11.22
N ASP A 349 -10.70 7.12 -12.18
CA ASP A 349 -10.13 6.74 -13.48
C ASP A 349 -10.46 7.80 -14.53
N VAL A 350 -9.45 8.55 -14.98
CA VAL A 350 -9.64 9.60 -15.99
C VAL A 350 -9.54 8.96 -17.38
N VAL A 351 -10.67 8.86 -18.05
CA VAL A 351 -10.80 8.19 -19.34
C VAL A 351 -10.92 9.22 -20.46
N ASP A 352 -9.97 9.14 -21.39
CA ASP A 352 -9.90 9.99 -22.57
C ASP A 352 -10.45 9.22 -23.80
N ASN A 353 -10.92 9.95 -24.81
CA ASN A 353 -11.53 9.37 -26.00
C ASN A 353 -10.50 8.70 -26.92
N THR A 354 -10.78 7.46 -27.32
CA THR A 354 -9.96 6.72 -28.29
C THR A 354 -10.79 5.67 -29.02
N THR A 355 -10.57 5.55 -30.33
CA THR A 355 -11.11 4.48 -31.18
C THR A 355 -10.04 3.47 -31.59
N ARG A 356 -8.76 3.80 -31.38
CA ARG A 356 -7.60 3.03 -31.86
C ARG A 356 -6.85 2.25 -30.79
N HIS A 357 -7.09 2.55 -29.52
CA HIS A 357 -6.33 2.02 -28.40
C HIS A 357 -7.22 1.35 -27.37
N GLU A 358 -6.82 0.16 -26.92
CA GLU A 358 -7.37 -0.49 -25.73
C GLU A 358 -6.69 0.11 -24.49
N LEU A 359 -7.44 0.94 -23.76
CA LEU A 359 -6.99 1.49 -22.47
C LEU A 359 -7.29 0.50 -21.35
N ARG A 360 -6.39 0.44 -20.37
CA ARG A 360 -6.67 -0.29 -19.13
C ARG A 360 -7.55 0.54 -18.22
N GLN A 361 -8.59 -0.09 -17.71
CA GLN A 361 -9.66 0.52 -16.93
C GLN A 361 -9.93 -0.30 -15.67
N PHE A 362 -10.74 0.28 -14.79
CA PHE A 362 -11.10 -0.34 -13.51
C PHE A 362 -11.75 -1.74 -13.68
N ALA A 363 -12.58 -1.91 -14.72
CA ALA A 363 -13.18 -3.20 -15.07
C ALA A 363 -12.15 -4.31 -15.38
N ASP A 364 -10.94 -3.96 -15.86
CA ASP A 364 -9.87 -4.93 -16.14
C ASP A 364 -9.27 -5.56 -14.88
N LEU A 365 -9.66 -5.11 -13.68
CA LEU A 365 -9.29 -5.74 -12.41
C LEU A 365 -10.07 -7.05 -12.16
N GLY A 366 -11.00 -7.42 -13.05
CA GLY A 366 -11.87 -8.59 -12.88
C GLY A 366 -12.87 -8.41 -11.75
N LEU A 367 -13.13 -7.15 -11.38
CA LEU A 367 -14.15 -6.80 -10.42
C LEU A 367 -15.46 -6.60 -11.18
N GLU A 368 -16.49 -7.39 -10.87
CA GLU A 368 -17.84 -7.22 -11.42
C GLU A 368 -18.43 -5.91 -10.86
N PRO A 369 -18.89 -4.99 -11.72
CA PRO A 369 -19.61 -3.80 -11.28
C PRO A 369 -20.99 -4.20 -10.73
N GLU A 370 -21.41 -3.59 -9.62
CA GLU A 370 -22.82 -3.42 -9.30
C GLU A 370 -23.33 -2.30 -10.23
N GLU A 371 -24.25 -2.62 -11.13
CA GLU A 371 -24.83 -1.66 -12.07
C GLU A 371 -25.73 -0.67 -11.32
N GLU A 372 -25.18 0.47 -10.91
CA GLU A 372 -25.94 1.70 -10.63
C GLU A 372 -25.46 2.81 -11.58
N GLU A 373 -26.12 2.90 -12.75
CA GLU A 373 -25.93 4.00 -13.69
C GLU A 373 -26.61 5.28 -13.17
N GLU A 374 -25.89 6.10 -12.39
CA GLU A 374 -26.29 7.48 -12.17
C GLU A 374 -25.57 8.42 -13.14
N GLU A 375 -26.17 8.70 -14.30
CA GLU A 375 -25.74 9.82 -15.15
C GLU A 375 -26.06 11.15 -14.45
N ARG A 376 -25.08 11.76 -13.79
CA ARG A 376 -25.21 13.13 -13.25
C ARG A 376 -24.55 14.15 -14.20
N PRO A 377 -25.30 15.11 -14.78
CA PRO A 377 -24.72 16.24 -15.48
C PRO A 377 -23.88 17.08 -14.52
N PHE A 378 -22.71 17.52 -14.98
CA PHE A 378 -21.87 18.47 -14.24
C PHE A 378 -22.71 19.73 -13.90
N GLY A 379 -22.96 20.01 -12.61
CA GLY A 379 -23.52 21.30 -12.16
C GLY A 379 -24.83 21.33 -11.35
N THR A 380 -25.37 20.23 -10.83
CA THR A 380 -26.50 20.31 -9.85
C THR A 380 -26.01 20.08 -8.42
N ALA A 381 -25.64 21.16 -7.74
CA ALA A 381 -25.48 21.15 -6.29
C ALA A 381 -26.85 20.91 -5.60
N PRO A 382 -26.89 20.24 -4.43
CA PRO A 382 -28.08 20.24 -3.59
C PRO A 382 -28.40 21.70 -3.23
N THR A 383 -29.66 22.08 -3.43
CA THR A 383 -30.20 23.42 -3.27
C THR A 383 -29.58 24.21 -2.11
N GLY A 384 -28.77 25.23 -2.42
CA GLY A 384 -28.21 26.06 -1.36
C GLY A 384 -27.12 27.08 -1.69
N GLU A 385 -26.59 27.22 -2.90
CA GLU A 385 -25.68 28.35 -3.23
C GLU A 385 -25.64 28.53 -4.75
N LYS A 386 -26.22 29.63 -5.26
CA LYS A 386 -26.33 29.94 -6.69
C LYS A 386 -25.10 30.68 -7.22
N ASP A 387 -24.72 30.28 -8.43
CA ASP A 387 -24.04 31.06 -9.48
C ASP A 387 -22.57 31.44 -9.30
N ARG A 388 -21.66 30.50 -9.66
CA ARG A 388 -20.36 30.80 -10.33
C ARG A 388 -19.88 29.76 -11.37
N PHE A 389 -20.64 28.72 -11.69
CA PHE A 389 -20.10 27.53 -12.39
C PHE A 389 -20.55 27.32 -13.84
N ASN A 390 -21.43 28.16 -14.39
CA ASN A 390 -22.13 27.85 -15.66
C ASN A 390 -21.48 28.39 -16.96
N ASP A 391 -20.26 28.91 -16.94
CA ASP A 391 -19.73 29.69 -18.08
C ASP A 391 -18.85 28.94 -19.10
N TYR A 392 -18.79 27.60 -19.05
CA TYR A 392 -17.81 26.86 -19.88
C TYR A 392 -18.34 25.82 -20.88
N GLY A 393 -19.65 25.58 -20.97
CA GLY A 393 -20.22 24.83 -22.11
C GLY A 393 -19.59 23.46 -22.42
N ILE A 394 -19.07 22.74 -21.42
CA ILE A 394 -18.44 21.43 -21.61
C ILE A 394 -19.45 20.34 -21.29
N GLY A 395 -19.86 19.58 -22.31
CA GLY A 395 -20.72 18.41 -22.16
C GLY A 395 -19.97 17.24 -21.54
N ASN A 396 -19.79 17.26 -20.22
CA ASN A 396 -19.11 16.19 -19.48
C ASN A 396 -20.12 15.34 -18.71
N LYS A 397 -20.00 14.02 -18.84
CA LYS A 397 -20.78 13.03 -18.08
C LYS A 397 -19.88 12.32 -17.09
N LEU A 398 -20.31 12.28 -15.83
CA LEU A 398 -19.73 11.43 -14.81
C LEU A 398 -20.39 10.05 -14.91
N TYR A 399 -19.59 8.99 -14.90
CA TYR A 399 -20.10 7.61 -14.84
C TYR A 399 -19.55 6.94 -13.58
N SER A 400 -20.45 6.43 -12.74
CA SER A 400 -20.10 5.60 -11.58
C SER A 400 -20.15 4.13 -11.95
N GLU A 401 -19.11 3.38 -11.61
CA GLU A 401 -19.11 1.92 -11.66
C GLU A 401 -18.72 1.41 -10.26
N ASP A 402 -19.72 1.12 -9.43
CA ASP A 402 -19.47 0.63 -8.08
C ASP A 402 -19.09 -0.84 -8.12
N ALA A 403 -17.80 -1.18 -8.06
CA ALA A 403 -17.40 -2.58 -7.84
C ALA A 403 -17.45 -2.90 -6.35
N ASN A 404 -18.64 -3.12 -5.81
CA ASN A 404 -18.81 -3.53 -4.43
C ASN A 404 -18.58 -5.05 -4.28
N ILE A 405 -17.34 -5.49 -4.43
CA ILE A 405 -17.02 -6.91 -4.19
C ILE A 405 -16.85 -7.13 -2.70
N LEU A 406 -17.96 -7.57 -2.09
CA LEU A 406 -18.12 -8.02 -0.72
C LEU A 406 -18.02 -6.91 0.33
N GLY A 407 -19.13 -6.69 1.03
CA GLY A 407 -19.20 -5.99 2.32
C GLY A 407 -18.43 -6.72 3.43
N ARG A 408 -17.12 -6.85 3.27
CA ARG A 408 -16.18 -7.12 4.36
C ARG A 408 -15.29 -5.90 4.52
N MET A 409 -15.91 -4.90 5.13
CA MET A 409 -15.24 -3.84 5.89
C MET A 409 -14.04 -4.42 6.66
N ALA A 410 -13.02 -3.61 6.96
CA ALA A 410 -11.95 -4.01 7.88
C ALA A 410 -12.55 -4.83 9.03
N LYS A 411 -12.17 -6.11 9.12
CA LYS A 411 -12.78 -7.07 10.06
C LYS A 411 -12.74 -6.55 11.50
N TYR A 412 -11.79 -5.69 11.80
CA TYR A 412 -11.54 -5.11 13.11
C TYR A 412 -11.70 -3.59 13.07
N ASP A 413 -12.25 -3.03 14.14
CA ASP A 413 -12.57 -1.61 14.25
C ASP A 413 -11.50 -0.85 15.03
N TRP A 414 -10.50 -0.38 14.30
CA TRP A 414 -9.45 0.47 14.83
C TRP A 414 -9.92 1.92 14.89
N ASN A 415 -9.93 2.48 16.09
CA ASN A 415 -10.23 3.88 16.33
C ASN A 415 -8.94 4.70 16.38
N ARG A 416 -8.83 5.74 15.55
CA ARG A 416 -7.72 6.69 15.58
C ARG A 416 -7.99 7.77 16.61
N LEU A 417 -7.00 8.03 17.47
CA LEU A 417 -7.07 9.10 18.47
C LEU A 417 -6.31 10.36 18.02
N ASP A 418 -5.22 10.18 17.28
CA ASP A 418 -4.44 11.25 16.65
C ASP A 418 -3.63 10.72 15.44
N SER A 419 -2.65 11.49 14.93
CA SER A 419 -1.78 11.05 13.83
C SER A 419 -0.97 9.78 14.09
N ASP A 420 -0.77 9.44 15.35
CA ASP A 420 0.24 8.49 15.78
C ASP A 420 -0.30 7.41 16.72
N THR A 421 -1.57 7.49 17.13
CA THR A 421 -2.18 6.64 18.15
C THR A 421 -3.49 6.02 17.68
N PHE A 422 -3.58 4.70 17.78
CA PHE A 422 -4.74 3.90 17.38
C PHE A 422 -5.14 2.95 18.50
N LYS A 423 -6.41 2.59 18.60
CA LYS A 423 -6.91 1.62 19.58
C LYS A 423 -7.91 0.63 18.97
N LEU A 424 -7.80 -0.63 19.38
CA LEU A 424 -8.70 -1.73 19.08
C LEU A 424 -9.32 -2.24 20.37
N TYR A 425 -10.64 -2.43 20.35
CA TYR A 425 -11.42 -2.91 21.49
C TYR A 425 -11.69 -4.41 21.38
N LEU A 426 -11.62 -5.11 22.52
CA LEU A 426 -11.91 -6.55 22.61
C LEU A 426 -13.15 -6.77 23.50
N GLY A 427 -14.30 -7.01 22.87
CA GLY A 427 -15.57 -7.29 23.55
C GLY A 427 -16.17 -6.08 24.27
N ASP A 428 -17.13 -6.35 25.14
CA ASP A 428 -17.90 -5.39 25.94
C ASP A 428 -17.13 -4.73 27.10
N GLY A 429 -15.80 -4.89 27.15
CA GLY A 429 -14.94 -4.52 28.28
C GLY A 429 -13.74 -3.64 27.94
N TYR A 430 -13.06 -3.20 29.01
CA TYR A 430 -11.92 -2.24 29.02
C TYR A 430 -10.60 -2.78 28.46
N ILE A 431 -10.62 -3.93 27.79
CA ILE A 431 -9.42 -4.55 27.25
C ILE A 431 -9.10 -3.84 25.93
N LYS A 432 -7.97 -3.12 25.93
CA LYS A 432 -7.57 -2.25 24.82
C LYS A 432 -6.23 -2.70 24.28
N ILE A 433 -6.18 -2.93 22.97
CA ILE A 433 -4.91 -2.98 22.26
C ILE A 433 -4.70 -1.61 21.65
N GLY A 434 -3.52 -1.03 21.85
CA GLY A 434 -3.18 0.27 21.30
C GLY A 434 -1.92 0.21 20.45
N LEU A 435 -1.87 1.07 19.44
CA LEU A 435 -0.68 1.35 18.67
C LEU A 435 -0.28 2.78 18.96
N ARG A 436 1.02 3.02 19.09
CA ARG A 436 1.55 4.37 19.20
C ARG A 436 2.85 4.52 18.41
N ARG A 437 3.01 5.62 17.70
CA ARG A 437 4.27 5.98 17.03
C ARG A 437 5.22 6.67 18.00
N ASP A 438 6.49 6.31 17.92
CA ASP A 438 7.62 7.04 18.48
C ASP A 438 8.59 7.41 17.35
N LYS A 439 9.71 8.09 17.66
CA LYS A 439 10.72 8.56 16.70
C LYS A 439 11.27 7.45 15.77
N LYS A 440 11.19 6.19 16.18
CA LYS A 440 11.71 5.04 15.41
C LYS A 440 10.65 4.30 14.60
N GLY A 441 9.36 4.41 14.95
CA GLY A 441 8.28 3.61 14.36
C GLY A 441 7.11 3.41 15.32
N TYR A 442 6.13 2.62 14.89
CA TYR A 442 4.99 2.20 15.69
C TYR A 442 5.34 1.03 16.60
N TYR A 443 4.80 1.03 17.81
CA TYR A 443 4.78 -0.11 18.72
C TYR A 443 3.36 -0.42 19.18
N ALA A 444 3.10 -1.70 19.45
CA ALA A 444 1.82 -2.20 19.94
C ALA A 444 1.90 -2.49 21.45
N TYR A 445 0.84 -2.15 22.17
CA TYR A 445 0.68 -2.40 23.59
C TYR A 445 -0.72 -2.92 23.90
N PHE A 446 -0.84 -3.61 25.01
CA PHE A 446 -2.04 -4.23 25.53
C PHE A 446 -2.28 -3.71 26.94
N LYS A 447 -3.49 -3.20 27.21
CA LYS A 447 -3.90 -2.82 28.56
C LYS A 447 -5.10 -3.69 28.96
N PRO A 448 -4.90 -4.70 29.83
CA PRO A 448 -5.99 -5.44 30.44
C PRO A 448 -6.80 -4.52 31.36
N GLY A 449 -8.10 -4.76 31.50
CA GLY A 449 -8.97 -3.93 32.34
C GLY A 449 -8.53 -3.94 33.80
N GLY A 450 -8.00 -2.81 34.29
CA GLY A 450 -7.55 -2.65 35.68
C GLY A 450 -6.11 -3.09 35.96
N GLU A 451 -5.35 -3.52 34.95
CA GLU A 451 -3.95 -3.95 35.10
C GLU A 451 -2.96 -3.01 34.41
N ASP A 452 -1.67 -3.24 34.69
CA ASP A 452 -0.57 -2.52 34.09
C ASP A 452 -0.47 -2.75 32.58
N LEU A 453 0.04 -1.73 31.89
CA LEU A 453 0.26 -1.75 30.45
C LEU A 453 1.36 -2.76 30.08
N GLN A 454 1.04 -3.68 29.18
CA GLN A 454 1.94 -4.69 28.64
C GLN A 454 2.34 -4.32 27.21
N PHE A 455 3.62 -4.43 26.87
CA PHE A 455 4.09 -4.17 25.50
C PHE A 455 4.01 -5.45 24.66
N ILE A 456 3.25 -5.41 23.56
CA ILE A 456 3.15 -6.51 22.58
C ILE A 456 4.42 -6.50 21.71
N THR A 457 4.92 -5.31 21.38
CA THR A 457 6.20 -5.12 20.68
C THR A 457 7.15 -4.23 21.49
N SER A 458 8.45 -4.33 21.23
CA SER A 458 9.44 -3.39 21.81
C SER A 458 9.09 -1.94 21.48
N ARG A 459 9.31 -1.00 22.41
CA ARG A 459 9.14 0.44 22.15
C ARG A 459 10.15 0.98 21.13
N ASP A 460 11.28 0.29 20.97
CA ASP A 460 12.29 0.60 19.97
C ASP A 460 11.97 0.04 18.57
N SER A 461 10.76 -0.48 18.36
CA SER A 461 10.39 -1.07 17.09
C SER A 461 10.38 -0.06 15.95
N LYS A 462 10.89 -0.49 14.80
CA LYS A 462 10.86 0.26 13.54
C LYS A 462 9.65 -0.09 12.66
N TYR A 463 8.58 -0.62 13.26
CA TYR A 463 7.41 -1.06 12.48
C TYR A 463 6.70 0.16 11.88
N ASN A 464 6.27 0.04 10.63
CA ASN A 464 5.28 0.99 10.11
C ASN A 464 3.87 0.62 10.63
N LEU A 465 2.90 1.49 10.40
CA LEU A 465 1.56 1.32 10.96
C LEU A 465 0.87 0.03 10.52
N SER A 466 0.97 -0.34 9.23
CA SER A 466 0.37 -1.59 8.73
C SER A 466 0.90 -2.82 9.45
N TRP A 467 2.19 -2.83 9.79
CA TRP A 467 2.80 -3.91 10.56
C TRP A 467 2.35 -3.94 12.02
N ALA A 468 2.32 -2.78 12.66
CA ALA A 468 1.90 -2.67 14.04
C ALA A 468 0.44 -3.14 14.20
N ILE A 469 -0.42 -2.81 13.23
CA ILE A 469 -1.79 -3.31 13.11
C ILE A 469 -1.82 -4.82 13.00
N GLY A 470 -1.08 -5.41 12.06
CA GLY A 470 -1.09 -6.86 11.87
C GLY A 470 -0.67 -7.63 13.13
N ILE A 471 0.40 -7.18 13.80
CA ILE A 471 0.86 -7.80 15.06
C ILE A 471 -0.20 -7.67 16.16
N ALA A 472 -0.84 -6.51 16.26
CA ALA A 472 -1.89 -6.27 17.24
C ALA A 472 -3.17 -7.08 16.98
N GLU A 473 -3.56 -7.25 15.72
CA GLU A 473 -4.72 -8.06 15.33
C GLU A 473 -4.48 -9.55 15.58
N ASP A 474 -3.29 -10.05 15.26
CA ASP A 474 -2.90 -11.42 15.60
C ASP A 474 -2.94 -11.63 17.12
N PHE A 475 -2.47 -10.64 17.90
CA PHE A 475 -2.57 -10.63 19.36
C PHE A 475 -4.01 -10.61 19.84
N ALA A 476 -4.86 -9.78 19.27
CA ALA A 476 -6.29 -9.74 19.56
C ALA A 476 -6.95 -11.10 19.34
N PHE A 477 -6.66 -11.75 18.21
CA PHE A 477 -7.24 -13.03 17.83
C PHE A 477 -6.77 -14.16 18.75
N GLU A 478 -5.47 -14.23 19.08
CA GLU A 478 -4.96 -15.24 20.01
C GLU A 478 -5.48 -15.01 21.44
N HIS A 479 -5.54 -13.76 21.89
CA HIS A 479 -6.02 -13.40 23.23
C HIS A 479 -7.51 -13.73 23.41
N THR A 480 -8.31 -13.61 22.35
CA THR A 480 -9.74 -14.00 22.36
C THR A 480 -9.96 -15.51 22.15
N LYS A 481 -8.88 -16.31 22.12
CA LYS A 481 -8.90 -17.76 21.83
C LYS A 481 -9.62 -18.06 20.51
N GLY A 482 -9.44 -17.20 19.50
CA GLY A 482 -10.05 -17.34 18.18
C GLY A 482 -11.53 -16.93 18.10
N LYS A 483 -12.11 -16.33 19.15
CA LYS A 483 -13.48 -15.80 19.11
C LYS A 483 -13.52 -14.45 18.39
N THR A 484 -13.64 -14.48 17.07
CA THR A 484 -13.66 -13.29 16.22
C THR A 484 -14.82 -12.34 16.51
N THR A 485 -15.94 -12.83 17.05
CA THR A 485 -17.12 -12.02 17.40
C THR A 485 -16.85 -10.95 18.44
N LEU A 486 -15.77 -11.07 19.23
CA LEU A 486 -15.41 -10.06 20.24
C LEU A 486 -14.63 -8.88 19.64
N ILE A 487 -14.02 -9.07 18.47
CA ILE A 487 -13.11 -8.10 17.85
C ILE A 487 -13.65 -7.55 16.53
N ASP A 488 -14.77 -8.11 16.07
CA ASP A 488 -15.40 -7.78 14.81
C ASP A 488 -15.89 -6.31 14.78
N LYS A 489 -15.73 -5.64 13.63
CA LYS A 489 -16.27 -4.28 13.43
C LYS A 489 -17.78 -4.25 13.64
N ASN A 490 -18.48 -5.31 13.22
CA ASN A 490 -19.94 -5.44 13.29
C ASN A 490 -20.41 -6.28 14.48
N ALA A 491 -19.59 -6.42 15.52
CA ALA A 491 -19.94 -7.19 16.70
C ALA A 491 -21.20 -6.63 17.38
N SER A 492 -22.19 -7.49 17.62
CA SER A 492 -23.52 -7.09 18.11
C SER A 492 -23.47 -6.26 19.39
N TRP A 493 -22.52 -6.55 20.28
CA TRP A 493 -22.37 -5.86 21.56
C TRP A 493 -22.09 -4.36 21.41
N LYS A 494 -21.53 -3.91 20.28
CA LYS A 494 -21.22 -2.49 20.06
C LYS A 494 -22.45 -1.62 19.94
N ASN A 495 -23.52 -2.20 19.40
CA ASN A 495 -24.81 -1.53 19.19
C ASN A 495 -25.70 -1.60 20.45
N ASP A 496 -25.26 -2.32 21.49
CA ASP A 496 -25.95 -2.28 22.78
C ASP A 496 -25.82 -0.89 23.40
N THR A 497 -26.78 -0.52 24.25
CA THR A 497 -26.73 0.72 25.04
C THR A 497 -25.47 0.76 25.93
N ALA A 498 -24.82 1.92 25.99
CA ALA A 498 -23.64 2.14 26.82
C ALA A 498 -23.90 1.79 28.29
N THR A 499 -22.90 1.16 28.91
CA THR A 499 -22.97 0.79 30.32
C THR A 499 -22.95 2.02 31.23
N TRP A 500 -23.51 1.90 32.44
CA TRP A 500 -23.50 2.99 33.43
C TRP A 500 -22.08 3.52 33.72
N ARG A 501 -21.07 2.64 33.77
CA ARG A 501 -19.68 3.06 33.97
C ARG A 501 -19.14 3.90 32.80
N GLN A 502 -19.50 3.57 31.56
CA GLN A 502 -19.10 4.37 30.40
C GLN A 502 -19.76 5.75 30.43
N LYS A 503 -21.05 5.82 30.76
CA LYS A 503 -21.78 7.08 30.91
C LYS A 503 -21.16 7.95 32.02
N GLN A 504 -20.86 7.36 33.17
CA GLN A 504 -20.15 8.05 34.25
C GLN A 504 -18.78 8.58 33.81
N GLN A 505 -18.01 7.82 33.03
CA GLN A 505 -16.73 8.29 32.51
C GLN A 505 -16.85 9.45 31.51
N LEU A 506 -17.91 9.46 30.70
CA LEU A 506 -18.20 10.60 29.81
C LEU A 506 -18.55 11.84 30.63
N ASP A 507 -19.37 11.68 31.68
CA ASP A 507 -19.70 12.76 32.62
C ASP A 507 -18.44 13.30 33.32
N ASP A 508 -17.57 12.41 33.82
CA ASP A 508 -16.30 12.77 34.48
C ASP A 508 -15.33 13.51 33.53
N LEU A 509 -15.39 13.20 32.22
CA LEU A 509 -14.62 13.87 31.18
C LEU A 509 -15.27 15.16 30.68
N GLY A 510 -16.51 15.46 31.08
CA GLY A 510 -17.29 16.60 30.61
C GLY A 510 -17.64 16.50 29.12
N ILE A 511 -17.88 15.29 28.62
CA ILE A 511 -18.28 15.04 27.22
C ILE A 511 -19.80 14.87 27.19
N ASP A 512 -20.50 15.70 26.43
CA ASP A 512 -21.93 15.54 26.17
C ASP A 512 -22.19 14.33 25.25
N TYR A 513 -23.24 13.58 25.53
CA TYR A 513 -23.66 12.40 24.75
C TYR A 513 -25.18 12.24 24.75
N ASP A 514 -25.71 11.61 23.69
CA ASP A 514 -27.13 11.28 23.62
C ASP A 514 -27.49 10.12 24.56
N TRP A 515 -28.73 10.11 25.05
CA TRP A 515 -29.18 9.14 26.06
C TRP A 515 -29.10 7.68 25.59
N ASP A 516 -29.21 7.46 24.29
CA ASP A 516 -29.14 6.18 23.58
C ASP A 516 -27.74 5.83 23.07
N VAL A 517 -26.70 6.60 23.46
CA VAL A 517 -25.30 6.34 23.08
C VAL A 517 -24.95 4.85 23.26
N THR A 518 -24.37 4.28 22.21
CA THR A 518 -24.02 2.86 22.16
C THR A 518 -22.72 2.58 22.92
N LYS A 519 -22.47 1.32 23.28
CA LYS A 519 -21.21 0.91 23.92
C LYS A 519 -20.00 1.25 23.06
N GLY A 520 -20.11 1.10 21.73
CA GLY A 520 -19.05 1.42 20.78
C GLY A 520 -18.72 2.92 20.73
N GLU A 521 -19.75 3.76 20.58
CA GLU A 521 -19.60 5.22 20.54
C GLU A 521 -19.06 5.78 21.86
N ALA A 522 -19.63 5.35 22.99
CA ALA A 522 -19.17 5.78 24.31
C ALA A 522 -17.69 5.43 24.53
N ALA A 523 -17.26 4.22 24.14
CA ALA A 523 -15.85 3.83 24.25
C ALA A 523 -14.92 4.75 23.45
N LYS A 524 -15.30 5.07 22.20
CA LYS A 524 -14.55 5.98 21.32
C LYS A 524 -14.41 7.37 21.94
N LEU A 525 -15.52 7.96 22.40
CA LEU A 525 -15.54 9.29 23.01
C LEU A 525 -14.69 9.36 24.28
N ILE A 526 -14.79 8.36 25.16
CA ILE A 526 -13.99 8.28 26.39
C ILE A 526 -12.49 8.29 26.07
N ASP A 527 -12.05 7.54 25.06
CA ASP A 527 -10.64 7.47 24.72
C ASP A 527 -10.11 8.75 24.07
N ILE A 528 -10.93 9.45 23.29
CA ILE A 528 -10.59 10.79 22.77
C ILE A 528 -10.42 11.76 23.95
N GLY A 529 -11.35 11.76 24.90
CA GLY A 529 -11.31 12.63 26.09
C GLY A 529 -10.05 12.43 26.95
N TYR A 530 -9.76 11.18 27.34
CA TYR A 530 -8.55 10.88 28.11
C TYR A 530 -7.27 11.21 27.34
N HIS A 531 -7.27 11.01 26.02
CA HIS A 531 -6.12 11.34 25.19
C HIS A 531 -5.84 12.84 25.17
N GLN A 532 -6.88 13.66 25.01
CA GLN A 532 -6.78 15.12 25.05
C GLN A 532 -6.34 15.66 26.43
N GLN A 533 -6.87 15.10 27.53
CA GLN A 533 -6.43 15.47 28.88
C GLN A 533 -4.95 15.17 29.13
N ASN A 534 -4.48 13.99 28.70
CA ASN A 534 -3.07 13.59 28.85
C ASN A 534 -2.12 14.48 28.01
N GLN A 535 -2.54 14.95 26.84
CA GLN A 535 -1.76 15.90 26.05
C GLN A 535 -1.68 17.29 26.71
N LYS A 536 -2.76 17.74 27.39
CA LYS A 536 -2.76 19.01 28.13
C LYS A 536 -1.94 18.96 29.42
N GLY A 537 -1.94 17.82 30.13
CA GLY A 537 -1.18 17.62 31.38
C GLY A 537 0.34 17.48 31.20
N GLY A 538 0.82 17.13 30.00
CA GLY A 538 2.26 16.99 29.70
C GLY A 538 3.00 18.28 29.34
N ARG A 539 2.33 19.45 29.45
CA ARG A 539 2.88 20.79 29.19
C ARG A 539 3.00 21.67 30.44
N ALA A 540 2.83 21.09 31.63
CA ALA A 540 3.02 21.78 32.91
C ALA A 540 4.42 21.54 33.49
#